data_AF-T1DR75-F1
#
_entry.id   AF-T1DR75-F1
#
_cell.length_a   1.000
_cell.length_b   1.000
_cell.length_c   1.000
_cell.angle_alpha   90.00
_cell.angle_beta   90.00
_cell.angle_gamma   90.00
#
_symmetry.space_group_name_H-M   'P 1'
#
loop_
_entity.id
_entity.type
_entity.pdbx_description
1 polymer ?
#
loop_
_entity_poly.entity_id
_entity_poly.type
_entity_poly.pdbx_seq_one_letter_code
_entity_poly.pdbx_strand_id
1 'polypeptide(L)' 'MEDRAEAEKLLPSMSSMLDKLAKRNIIHKNKAANLKSKLARQIARMA' A
#
# COMPACT_ATOMS: atom_id res chain seq x y z
N MET A 1 -13.51 13.71 4.78
CA MET A 1 -12.54 14.24 3.79
C MET A 1 -11.12 14.28 4.32
N GLU A 2 -10.89 14.48 5.63
CA GLU A 2 -9.54 14.41 6.22
C GLU A 2 -8.90 13.01 6.10
N ASP A 3 -9.64 11.92 6.37
CA ASP A 3 -9.11 10.55 6.32
C ASP A 3 -8.58 10.13 4.95
N ARG A 4 -9.20 10.61 3.86
CA ARG A 4 -8.80 10.24 2.50
C ARG A 4 -7.49 10.91 2.11
N ALA A 5 -7.36 12.20 2.41
CA ALA A 5 -6.17 13.00 2.12
C ALA A 5 -4.97 12.52 2.95
N GLU A 6 -5.20 12.06 4.18
CA GLU A 6 -4.15 11.45 5.00
C GLU A 6 -3.75 10.06 4.48
N ALA A 7 -4.71 9.22 4.10
CA ALA A 7 -4.43 7.89 3.55
C ALA A 7 -3.60 7.97 2.25
N GLU A 8 -3.86 8.95 1.39
CA GLU A 8 -3.06 9.19 0.17
C GLU A 8 -1.61 9.58 0.48
N LYS A 9 -1.37 10.37 1.53
CA LYS A 9 -0.02 10.76 1.97
C LYS A 9 0.77 9.58 2.56
N LEU A 10 0.08 8.67 3.26
CA LEU A 10 0.71 7.48 3.88
C LEU A 10 0.96 6.34 2.89
N LEU A 11 0.23 6.30 1.77
CA LEU A 11 0.35 5.28 0.73
C LEU A 11 1.79 5.07 0.19
N PRO A 12 2.57 6.11 -0.18
CA PRO A 12 3.95 5.93 -0.65
C PRO A 12 4.88 5.35 0.42
N SER A 13 4.68 5.69 1.69
CA SER A 13 5.45 5.15 2.82
C SER A 13 5.18 3.65 3.01
N MET A 14 3.89 3.27 3.04
CA MET A 14 3.46 1.87 3.12
C MET A 14 3.93 1.04 1.92
N SER A 15 3.83 1.59 0.70
CA SER A 15 4.35 0.94 -0.51
C SER A 15 5.85 0.67 -0.41
N SER A 16 6.62 1.65 0.07
CA SER A 16 8.06 1.51 0.26
C SER A 16 8.42 0.44 1.31
N MET A 17 7.63 0.30 2.38
CA MET A 17 7.81 -0.79 3.35
C MET A 17 7.52 -2.16 2.74
N LEU A 18 6.42 -2.30 2.00
CA LEU A 18 6.07 -3.56 1.33
C LEU A 18 7.15 -3.99 0.33
N ASP A 19 7.73 -3.04 -0.40
CA ASP A 19 8.84 -3.31 -1.32
C ASP A 19 10.12 -3.73 -0.60
N LYS A 20 10.44 -3.10 0.54
CA LYS A 20 11.58 -3.50 1.37
C LYS A 20 11.41 -4.93 1.92
N LEU A 21 10.22 -5.28 2.40
CA LEU A 21 9.91 -6.62 2.91
C LEU A 21 9.94 -7.67 1.80
N ALA A 22 9.50 -7.32 0.58
CA ALA A 22 9.60 -8.20 -0.59
C ALA A 22 11.05 -8.43 -1.04
N LYS A 23 11.88 -7.38 -1.03
CA LYS A 23 13.32 -7.50 -1.34
C LYS A 23 14.08 -8.37 -0.33
N ARG A 24 13.65 -8.36 0.93
CA ARG A 24 14.20 -9.22 1.99
C ARG A 24 13.65 -10.66 1.97
N ASN A 25 12.87 -11.03 0.95
CA ASN A 25 12.21 -12.33 0.81
C ASN A 25 11.27 -12.70 1.99
N ILE A 26 10.82 -11.73 2.78
CA ILE A 26 9.87 -11.96 3.89
C ILE A 26 8.46 -12.20 3.34
N ILE A 27 8.11 -11.52 2.25
CA ILE A 27 6.85 -11.70 1.51
C ILE A 27 7.14 -11.87 0.03
N HIS A 28 6.35 -12.74 -0.62
CA HIS A 28 6.47 -12.95 -2.06
C HIS A 28 6.16 -11.67 -2.85
N LYS A 29 6.87 -11.44 -3.95
CA LYS A 29 6.70 -10.25 -4.82
C LYS A 29 5.25 -10.04 -5.25
N ASN A 30 4.57 -11.12 -5.65
CA ASN A 30 3.15 -11.10 -6.01
C ASN A 30 2.25 -10.71 -4.82
N LYS A 31 2.60 -11.13 -3.60
CA LYS A 31 1.82 -10.77 -2.40
C LYS A 31 1.99 -9.28 -2.07
N ALA A 32 3.20 -8.74 -2.17
CA ALA A 32 3.44 -7.31 -2.02
C ALA A 32 2.67 -6.48 -3.08
N ALA A 33 2.70 -6.90 -4.35
CA ALA A 33 1.94 -6.25 -5.41
C ALA A 33 0.41 -6.29 -5.17
N ASN A 34 -0.11 -7.44 -4.73
CA ASN A 34 -1.53 -7.61 -4.39
C ASN A 34 -1.95 -6.74 -3.20
N LEU A 35 -1.10 -6.57 -2.19
CA LEU A 35 -1.40 -5.71 -1.04
C LEU A 35 -1.43 -4.23 -1.44
N LYS A 36 -0.49 -3.78 -2.29
CA LYS A 36 -0.51 -2.42 -2.83
C LYS A 36 -1.79 -2.11 -3.60
N SER A 37 -2.19 -3.02 -4.50
CA SER A 37 -3.39 -2.80 -5.32
C SER A 37 -4.67 -2.80 -4.48
N LYS A 38 -4.75 -3.64 -3.44
CA LYS A 38 -5.86 -3.61 -2.47
C LYS A 38 -5.93 -2.29 -1.69
N LEU A 39 -4.80 -1.79 -1.19
CA LEU A 39 -4.76 -0.53 -0.44
C LEU A 39 -5.24 0.65 -1.30
N ALA A 40 -4.73 0.75 -2.54
CA ALA A 40 -5.12 1.79 -3.48
C ALA A 40 -6.63 1.74 -3.81
N ARG A 41 -7.19 0.54 -4.01
CA ARG A 41 -8.63 0.35 -4.23
C ARG A 41 -9.46 0.76 -3.03
N GLN A 42 -8.97 0.53 -1.82
CA GLN A 42 -9.68 0.89 -0.60
C GLN A 42 -9.76 2.42 -0.43
N ILE A 43 -8.67 3.14 -0.70
CA ILE A 43 -8.64 4.62 -0.70
C ILE A 43 -9.55 5.18 -1.80
N ALA A 44 -9.53 4.57 -2.99
CA ALA A 44 -10.44 4.95 -4.08
C ALA A 44 -11.91 4.72 -3.71
N ARG A 45 -12.22 3.70 -2.89
CA ARG A 45 -13.58 3.39 -2.42
C ARG A 45 -14.04 4.25 -1.25
N MET A 46 -13.14 4.80 -0.43
CA MET A 46 -13.45 5.66 0.73
C MET A 46 -13.81 7.09 0.27
N ALA A 47 -14.77 7.20 -0.65
CA ALA A 47 -15.29 8.46 -1.18
C ALA A 47 -15.74 9.42 -0.08
#